data_AF-A0AAU8L422-F1
#
_entry.id   AF-A0AAU8L422-F1
#
_cell.length_a   1.000
_cell.length_b   1.000
_cell.length_c   1.000
_cell.angle_alpha   90.00
_cell.angle_beta   90.00
_cell.angle_gamma   90.00
#
_symmetry.space_group_name_H-M   'P 1'
#
loop_
_entity.id
_entity.type
_entity.pdbx_description
1 polymer ?
#
loop_
_entity_poly.entity_id
_entity_poly.type
_entity_poly.pdbx_seq_one_letter_code
_entity_poly.pdbx_strand_id
1 'polypeptide(L)'
;MQEVALKNILKLDNREFLVSTISMNVRHSFFEGDAQKVVYETMVFEILNDEVQFHHPIFNERYNMAEEAIAEHSAILKTPHNFFIL
;
A
#
# COMPACT_ATOMS: atom_id res chain seq x y z
N MET A 1 6.13 -10.23 15.85
CA MET A 1 5.20 -9.86 14.78
C MET A 1 6.05 -9.63 13.55
N GLN A 2 5.75 -10.28 12.42
CA GLN A 2 6.59 -10.20 11.23
C GLN A 2 6.31 -8.87 10.51
N GLU A 3 7.36 -8.12 10.21
CA GLU A 3 7.26 -6.87 9.46
C GLU A 3 6.77 -7.18 8.05
N VAL A 4 5.65 -6.57 7.63
CA VAL A 4 5.16 -6.69 6.26
C VAL A 4 5.78 -5.57 5.46
N ALA A 5 6.59 -5.93 4.46
CA ALA A 5 7.19 -5.03 3.49
C ALA A 5 7.16 -5.69 2.12
N LEU A 6 6.06 -5.48 1.39
CA LEU A 6 5.91 -5.95 0.00
C LEU A 6 6.12 -4.79 -0.96
N LYS A 7 6.85 -5.05 -2.04
CA LYS A 7 7.15 -4.04 -3.05
C LYS A 7 7.22 -4.68 -4.44
N ASN A 8 6.35 -4.25 -5.33
CA ASN A 8 6.24 -4.78 -6.68
C ASN A 8 6.11 -3.64 -7.69
N ILE A 9 6.76 -3.80 -8.84
CA ILE A 9 6.57 -2.92 -10.00
C ILE A 9 5.52 -3.58 -10.90
N LEU A 10 4.46 -2.83 -11.19
CA LEU A 10 3.40 -3.21 -12.10
C LEU A 10 3.53 -2.38 -13.38
N LYS A 11 3.51 -3.03 -14.55
CA LYS A 11 3.48 -2.36 -15.85
C LYS A 11 2.10 -2.55 -16.48
N LEU A 12 1.45 -1.46 -16.86
CA LEU A 12 0.10 -1.46 -17.42
C LEU A 12 -0.05 -0.31 -18.41
N ASP A 13 -0.51 -0.61 -19.63
CA ASP A 13 -0.79 0.40 -20.67
C ASP A 13 0.33 1.45 -20.86
N ASN A 14 1.59 0.98 -20.99
CA ASN A 14 2.82 1.79 -21.08
C ASN A 14 3.15 2.67 -19.86
N ARG A 15 2.41 2.52 -18.75
CA ARG A 15 2.70 3.18 -17.48
C ARG A 15 3.32 2.18 -16.52
N GLU A 16 4.13 2.68 -15.60
CA GLU A 16 4.72 1.88 -14.54
C GLU A 16 4.20 2.36 -13.18
N PHE A 17 3.94 1.42 -12.29
CA PHE A 17 3.39 1.68 -10.97
C PHE A 17 4.18 0.95 -9.91
N LEU A 18 4.40 1.62 -8.79
CA LEU A 18 4.90 1.02 -7.57
C LEU A 18 3.73 0.60 -6.70
N VAL A 19 3.56 -0.70 -6.50
CA VAL A 19 2.63 -1.27 -5.50
C VAL A 19 3.43 -1.60 -4.24
N SER A 20 3.05 -1.02 -3.11
CA SER A 20 3.79 -1.12 -1.85
C SER A 20 2.86 -1.42 -0.69
N THR A 21 3.18 -2.42 0.13
CA THR A 21 2.46 -2.69 1.38
C THR A 21 3.43 -2.68 2.55
N ILE A 22 3.13 -1.86 3.56
CA ILE A 22 3.96 -1.69 4.74
C ILE A 22 3.15 -1.91 6.03
N SER A 23 3.79 -2.43 7.07
CA SER A 23 3.26 -2.39 8.44
C SER A 23 3.77 -1.14 9.18
N MET A 24 2.91 -0.45 9.91
CA MET A 24 3.27 0.73 10.71
C MET A 24 2.62 0.71 12.09
N ASN A 25 3.31 1.27 13.07
CA ASN A 25 2.76 1.48 14.40
C ASN A 25 2.08 2.85 14.46
N VAL A 26 0.77 2.87 14.66
CA VAL A 26 0.03 4.11 14.89
C VAL A 26 -0.04 4.35 16.39
N ARG A 27 0.42 5.54 16.82
CA ARG A 27 0.21 6.02 18.18
C ARG A 27 -0.95 7.01 18.15
N HIS A 28 -2.08 6.63 18.74
CA HIS A 28 -3.11 7.62 19.06
C HIS A 28 -2.66 8.36 20.32
N SER A 29 -2.26 9.61 20.18
CA SER A 29 -1.83 10.49 21.28
C SER A 29 -2.93 10.81 22.31
N PHE A 30 -4.15 10.32 22.10
CA PHE A 30 -5.33 10.63 22.91
C PHE A 30 -5.60 9.65 24.05
N PHE A 31 -5.00 8.46 24.04
CA PHE A 31 -5.26 7.44 25.07
C PHE A 31 -3.94 6.96 25.68
N GLU A 32 -3.69 7.37 26.93
CA GLU A 32 -2.63 6.76 27.75
C GLU A 32 -2.97 5.28 27.96
N GLY A 33 -2.30 4.39 27.23
CA GLY A 33 -2.49 2.93 27.31
C GLY A 33 -2.72 2.22 25.97
N ASP A 34 -3.04 2.94 24.88
CA ASP A 34 -3.25 2.36 23.54
C ASP A 34 -1.90 2.19 22.82
N ALA A 35 -0.98 1.48 23.48
CA ALA A 35 0.39 1.33 23.05
C ALA A 35 0.47 0.43 21.81
N GLN A 36 0.75 1.07 20.67
CA GLN A 36 1.23 0.45 19.43
C GLN A 36 0.21 -0.45 18.73
N LYS A 37 -0.89 0.14 18.25
CA LYS A 37 -1.72 -0.54 17.26
C LYS A 37 -0.94 -0.62 15.94
N VAL A 38 -0.65 -1.84 15.50
CA VAL A 38 -0.08 -2.10 14.18
C VAL A 38 -1.22 -2.01 13.18
N VAL A 39 -1.00 -1.23 12.13
CA VAL A 39 -1.86 -1.20 10.94
C VAL A 39 -1.00 -1.49 9.73
N TYR A 40 -1.65 -1.91 8.65
CA TYR A 40 -1.01 -2.21 7.39
C TYR A 40 -1.55 -1.26 6.34
N GLU A 41 -0.71 -0.73 5.47
CA GLU A 41 -1.11 0.22 4.45
C GLU A 41 -0.63 -0.27 3.09
N THR A 42 -1.55 -0.41 2.14
CA THR A 42 -1.26 -0.75 0.75
C THR A 42 -1.44 0.51 -0.08
N MET A 43 -0.39 0.91 -0.79
CA MET A 43 -0.33 2.11 -1.61
C MET A 43 0.12 1.77 -3.02
N VAL A 44 -0.37 2.56 -3.98
CA VAL A 44 0.05 2.49 -5.37
C VAL A 44 0.44 3.88 -5.86
N PHE A 45 1.64 3.99 -6.41
CA PHE A 45 2.17 5.23 -6.96
C PHE A 45 2.49 5.05 -8.44
N GLU A 46 2.32 6.10 -9.22
CA GLU A 46 2.87 6.11 -10.58
C GLU A 46 4.38 6.32 -10.58
N ILE A 47 5.03 5.75 -11.60
CA ILE A 47 6.44 5.96 -11.91
C ILE A 47 6.50 6.71 -13.24
N LEU A 48 7.03 7.93 -13.21
CA LEU A 48 7.20 8.79 -14.38
C LEU A 48 8.67 9.15 -14.51
N ASN A 49 9.26 8.96 -15.68
CA ASN A 49 10.69 9.24 -15.93
C ASN A 49 11.62 8.60 -14.88
N ASP A 50 11.36 7.33 -14.53
CA ASP A 50 12.07 6.57 -13.49
C ASP A 50 11.93 7.13 -12.04
N GLU A 51 11.03 8.10 -11.82
CA GLU A 51 10.75 8.68 -10.51
C GLU A 51 9.37 8.29 -9.98
N VAL A 52 9.34 7.79 -8.74
CA VAL A 52 8.09 7.44 -8.04
C VAL A 52 7.40 8.71 -7.54
N GLN A 53 6.13 8.89 -7.91
CA GLN A 53 5.32 10.05 -7.56
C GLN A 53 4.67 9.90 -6.17
N PHE A 54 5.48 9.90 -5.09
CA PHE A 54 5.03 9.63 -3.72
C PHE A 54 3.97 10.59 -3.17
N HIS A 55 3.89 11.82 -3.70
CA HIS A 55 2.92 12.83 -3.24
C HIS A 55 1.50 12.60 -3.78
N HIS A 56 1.34 11.71 -4.76
CA HIS A 56 0.06 11.45 -5.43
C HIS A 56 -0.18 9.94 -5.54
N PRO A 57 -0.46 9.24 -4.41
CA PRO A 57 -0.89 7.85 -4.48
C PRO A 57 -2.20 7.74 -5.25
N ILE A 58 -2.25 6.83 -6.22
CA ILE A 58 -3.46 6.51 -6.99
C ILE A 58 -4.38 5.61 -6.16
N PHE A 59 -3.80 4.82 -5.27
CA PHE A 59 -4.50 3.99 -4.30
C PHE A 59 -3.81 4.10 -2.95
N ASN A 60 -4.58 4.23 -1.88
CA ASN A 60 -4.12 4.14 -0.51
C ASN A 60 -5.25 3.60 0.36
N GLU A 61 -5.05 2.42 0.92
CA GLU A 61 -5.97 1.81 1.87
C GLU A 61 -5.24 1.24 3.08
N ARG A 62 -5.93 1.28 4.23
CA ARG A 62 -5.38 0.84 5.52
C ARG A 62 -6.19 -0.31 6.11
N TYR A 63 -5.47 -1.31 6.62
CA TYR A 63 -5.99 -2.55 7.14
C TYR A 63 -5.56 -2.77 8.59
N ASN A 64 -6.39 -3.49 9.34
CA ASN A 64 -6.08 -3.90 10.70
C ASN A 64 -5.41 -5.28 10.75
N MET A 65 -5.48 -6.07 9.66
CA MET A 65 -4.89 -7.40 9.55
C MET A 65 -3.87 -7.46 8.40
N ALA A 66 -2.78 -8.22 8.61
CA ALA A 66 -1.74 -8.38 7.60
C ALA A 66 -2.25 -9.12 6.37
N GLU A 67 -3.07 -10.15 6.60
CA GLU A 67 -3.63 -11.02 5.57
C GLU A 67 -4.51 -10.24 4.59
N GLU A 68 -5.30 -9.30 5.10
CA GLU A 68 -6.13 -8.40 4.27
C GLU A 68 -5.26 -7.51 3.38
N ALA A 69 -4.23 -6.89 3.95
CA ALA A 69 -3.33 -6.02 3.19
C ALA A 69 -2.55 -6.79 2.10
N ILE A 70 -2.11 -8.02 2.41
CA ILE A 70 -1.42 -8.92 1.47
C ILE A 70 -2.37 -9.40 0.37
N ALA A 71 -3.62 -9.73 0.73
CA ALA A 71 -4.65 -10.13 -0.22
C ALA A 71 -4.96 -9.00 -1.19
N GLU A 72 -5.11 -7.77 -0.69
CA GLU A 72 -5.34 -6.59 -1.53
C GLU A 72 -4.15 -6.32 -2.46
N HIS A 73 -2.93 -6.33 -1.93
CA HIS A 73 -1.71 -6.18 -2.72
C HIS A 73 -1.69 -7.18 -3.88
N SER A 74 -2.01 -8.44 -3.58
CA SER A 74 -2.07 -9.51 -4.58
C SER A 74 -3.21 -9.31 -5.59
N ALA A 75 -4.36 -8.78 -5.16
CA ALA A 75 -5.49 -8.49 -6.04
C ALA A 75 -5.16 -7.35 -7.01
N ILE A 76 -4.51 -6.29 -6.54
CA ILE A 76 -4.03 -5.18 -7.37
C ILE A 76 -3.09 -5.69 -8.47
N LEU A 77 -2.15 -6.57 -8.13
CA LEU A 77 -1.23 -7.14 -9.12
C LEU A 77 -1.93 -8.03 -10.16
N LYS A 78 -3.02 -8.72 -9.77
CA LYS A 78 -3.74 -9.66 -10.65
C LYS A 78 -4.77 -8.99 -11.55
N THR A 79 -5.48 -8.00 -11.03
CA THR A 79 -6.60 -7.33 -11.73
C THR A 79 -6.52 -5.82 -11.55
N PRO A 80 -5.46 -5.17 -12.05
CA PRO A 80 -5.19 -3.75 -11.75
C PRO A 80 -6.27 -2.80 -12.28
N HIS A 81 -6.93 -3.13 -13.40
CA HIS A 81 -8.04 -2.32 -13.94
C HIS A 81 -9.25 -2.18 -13.00
N ASN A 82 -9.39 -3.04 -11.99
CA ASN A 82 -10.47 -2.92 -11.01
C ASN A 82 -10.17 -1.86 -9.93
N PHE A 83 -8.91 -1.49 -9.76
CA PHE A 83 -8.43 -0.60 -8.70
C PHE A 83 -8.09 0.80 -9.22
N PHE A 84 -7.81 0.91 -10.52
CA PHE A 84 -7.41 2.15 -11.15
C PHE A 84 -8.40 2.50 -12.26
N ILE A 85 -9.09 3.63 -12.13
CA ILE A 85 -9.69 4.30 -13.30
C ILE A 85 -8.54 5.05 -13.96
N LEU A 86 -7.91 4.44 -14.96
CA LEU A 86 -6.77 5.00 -15.68
C LEU A 86 -7.20 5.95 -16.81
#